data_AF-A0A3R8QBG3-F1
#
_entry.id   AF-A0A3R8QBG3-F1
#
_cell.length_a   1.000
_cell.length_b   1.000
_cell.length_c   1.000
_cell.angle_alpha   90.00
_cell.angle_beta   90.00
_cell.angle_gamma   90.00
#
_symmetry.space_group_name_H-M   'P 1'
#
loop_
_entity.id
_entity.type
_entity.pdbx_description
1 polymer ?
#
loop_
_entity_poly.entity_id
_entity_poly.type
_entity_poly.pdbx_seq_one_letter_code
_entity_poly.pdbx_strand_id
1 'polypeptide(L)'
;MRHQKPPKSDLCPPSPPPPPGFTNASAGDLSLKNDSPARSAGLDLSTITERKLPDCQPGYFQGERPDIGALQYGEPMPRLPRPAPVSK
;
A
#
# COMPACT_ATOMS: atom_id res chain seq x y z
N MET A 1 -1.91 -44.23 -37.85
CA MET A 1 -2.56 -42.96 -37.48
C MET A 1 -1.61 -42.19 -36.57
N ARG A 2 -1.09 -41.04 -36.99
CA ARG A 2 -0.11 -40.25 -36.21
C ARG A 2 -0.88 -39.33 -35.27
N HIS A 3 -0.82 -39.60 -33.96
CA HIS A 3 -1.36 -38.70 -32.95
C HIS A 3 -0.49 -37.45 -32.88
N GLN A 4 -1.01 -36.32 -33.38
CA GLN A 4 -0.41 -35.01 -33.17
C GLN A 4 -0.77 -34.53 -31.75
N LYS A 5 0.24 -34.23 -30.94
CA LYS A 5 0.09 -33.58 -29.63
C LYS A 5 -0.19 -32.08 -29.87
N PRO A 6 -1.15 -31.45 -29.19
CA PRO A 6 -1.39 -30.02 -29.35
C PRO A 6 -0.21 -29.21 -28.76
N PRO A 7 0.09 -28.01 -29.32
CA PRO A 7 1.14 -27.14 -28.79
C PRO A 7 0.75 -26.63 -27.40
N LYS A 8 1.70 -26.71 -26.46
CA LYS A 8 1.60 -26.05 -25.15
C LYS A 8 1.44 -24.55 -25.40
N SER A 9 0.23 -24.04 -25.26
CA SER A 9 0.00 -22.60 -25.20
C SER A 9 0.78 -22.05 -24.01
N ASP A 10 1.68 -21.12 -24.29
CA ASP A 10 2.43 -20.33 -23.32
C ASP A 10 1.44 -19.54 -22.43
N LEU A 11 0.93 -20.22 -21.40
CA LEU A 11 0.23 -19.59 -20.30
C LEU A 11 1.30 -18.96 -19.42
N CYS A 12 1.62 -17.69 -19.65
CA CYS A 12 2.19 -16.89 -18.57
C CYS A 12 1.29 -17.09 -17.34
N PRO A 13 1.82 -17.50 -16.19
CA PRO A 13 1.01 -17.59 -14.98
C PRO A 13 0.39 -16.20 -14.73
N PRO A 14 -0.90 -16.12 -14.33
CA PRO A 14 -1.46 -14.84 -13.94
C PRO A 14 -0.57 -14.24 -12.85
N SER A 15 -0.24 -12.97 -12.99
CA SER A 15 0.48 -12.22 -11.96
C SER A 15 -0.21 -12.42 -10.61
N PRO A 16 0.55 -12.56 -9.50
CA PRO A 16 -0.05 -12.68 -8.18
C PRO A 16 -0.98 -11.47 -7.95
N PRO A 17 -2.12 -11.67 -7.25
CA PRO A 17 -2.98 -10.55 -6.91
C PRO A 17 -2.16 -9.48 -6.18
N PRO A 18 -2.42 -8.18 -6.43
CA PRO A 18 -1.71 -7.13 -5.72
C PRO A 18 -1.87 -7.36 -4.20
N PRO A 19 -0.83 -7.07 -3.40
CA PRO A 19 -0.92 -7.26 -1.96
C PRO A 19 -2.18 -6.56 -1.42
N PRO A 20 -2.93 -7.23 -0.54
CA PRO A 20 -4.20 -6.71 -0.04
C PRO A 20 -3.99 -5.38 0.67
N GLY A 21 -4.95 -4.47 0.52
CA GLY A 21 -5.01 -3.23 1.31
C GLY A 21 -4.52 -1.94 0.64
N PHE A 22 -3.89 -1.99 -0.54
CA PHE A 22 -3.56 -0.77 -1.31
C PHE A 22 -4.47 -0.58 -2.53
N THR A 23 -4.70 0.67 -2.91
CA THR A 23 -5.50 1.05 -4.08
C THR A 23 -4.88 0.53 -5.38
N ASN A 24 -3.62 0.90 -5.70
CA ASN A 24 -2.91 0.41 -6.87
C ASN A 24 -1.38 0.48 -6.70
N ALA A 25 -0.82 -0.52 -5.99
CA ALA A 25 0.61 -0.56 -5.68
C ALA A 25 1.52 -0.60 -6.93
N SER A 26 1.09 -1.25 -8.02
CA SER A 26 1.90 -1.31 -9.25
C SER A 26 1.99 0.02 -9.98
N ALA A 27 0.98 0.88 -9.84
CA ALA A 27 1.02 2.27 -10.30
C ALA A 27 1.69 3.24 -9.30
N GLY A 28 2.16 2.73 -8.15
CA GLY A 28 2.74 3.53 -7.08
C GLY A 28 1.70 4.27 -6.22
N ASP A 29 0.42 3.91 -6.32
CA ASP A 29 -0.62 4.42 -5.44
C ASP A 29 -0.77 3.50 -4.22
N LEU A 30 -0.14 3.92 -3.13
CA LEU A 30 -0.12 3.21 -1.85
C LEU A 30 -1.17 3.73 -0.87
N SER A 31 -2.17 4.49 -1.35
CA SER A 31 -3.35 4.83 -0.54
C SER A 31 -4.08 3.56 -0.10
N LEU A 32 -4.70 3.61 1.09
CA LEU A 32 -5.33 2.45 1.70
C LEU A 32 -6.74 2.19 1.15
N LYS A 33 -7.07 0.92 0.97
CA LYS A 33 -8.45 0.46 0.76
C LYS A 33 -9.21 0.36 2.08
N ASN A 34 -10.54 0.37 2.01
CA ASN A 34 -11.42 0.28 3.17
C ASN A 34 -11.23 -1.02 3.97
N ASP A 35 -10.88 -2.12 3.31
CA ASP A 35 -10.64 -3.44 3.89
C ASP A 35 -9.16 -3.70 4.22
N SER A 36 -8.31 -2.66 4.20
CA SER A 36 -6.89 -2.82 4.45
C SER A 36 -6.61 -3.24 5.90
N PRO A 37 -5.77 -4.28 6.12
CA PRO A 37 -5.35 -4.68 7.47
C PRO A 37 -4.48 -3.63 8.17
N ALA A 38 -3.97 -2.64 7.43
CA ALA A 38 -3.24 -1.52 8.00
C ALA A 38 -4.13 -0.54 8.77
N ARG A 39 -5.45 -0.58 8.54
CA ARG A 39 -6.39 0.34 9.19
C ARG A 39 -6.46 0.11 10.69
N SER A 40 -6.34 1.19 11.46
CA SER A 40 -6.39 1.21 12.92
C SER A 40 -5.46 0.22 13.63
N ALA A 41 -4.38 -0.19 12.97
CA ALA A 41 -3.42 -1.15 13.50
C ALA A 41 -2.24 -0.49 14.25
N GLY A 42 -2.08 0.83 14.14
CA GLY A 42 -0.95 1.58 14.67
C GLY A 42 -1.05 1.88 16.17
N LEU A 43 0.06 2.34 16.74
CA LEU A 43 0.13 2.86 18.11
C LEU A 43 -0.09 4.37 18.09
N ASP A 44 -0.92 4.88 19.00
CA ASP A 44 -1.02 6.33 19.25
C ASP A 44 0.27 6.84 19.91
N LEU A 45 1.11 7.49 19.10
CA LEU A 45 2.40 8.02 19.52
C LEU A 45 2.28 9.29 20.36
N SER A 46 1.10 9.93 20.42
CA SER A 46 0.87 11.09 21.29
C SER A 46 0.93 10.74 22.77
N THR A 47 0.80 9.45 23.09
CA THR A 47 0.85 8.90 24.45
C THR A 47 2.28 8.62 24.94
N ILE A 48 3.30 8.71 24.08
CA ILE A 48 4.69 8.44 24.47
C ILE A 48 5.21 9.56 25.37
N THR A 49 5.45 9.25 26.64
CA THR A 49 5.80 10.22 27.69
C THR A 49 7.28 10.54 27.76
N GLU A 50 8.15 9.62 27.33
CA GLU A 50 9.61 9.78 27.40
C GLU A 50 10.13 10.88 26.47
N ARG A 51 9.47 11.05 25.32
CA ARG A 51 9.79 12.08 24.35
C ARG A 51 8.58 12.38 23.48
N LYS A 52 8.07 13.62 23.56
CA LYS A 52 7.07 14.09 22.59
C LYS A 52 7.68 14.11 21.19
N LEU A 53 7.07 13.37 20.28
CA LEU A 53 7.44 13.42 18.87
C LEU A 53 6.85 14.67 18.22
N PRO A 54 7.59 15.33 17.31
CA PRO A 54 7.03 16.42 16.52
C PRO A 54 5.79 15.94 15.76
N ASP A 55 4.79 16.82 15.65
CA ASP A 55 3.55 16.61 14.92
C ASP A 55 2.65 15.45 15.39
N CYS A 56 2.99 14.76 16.49
CA CYS A 56 2.17 13.72 17.10
C CYS A 56 1.35 14.26 18.29
N GLN A 57 0.67 15.39 18.12
CA GLN A 57 -0.23 15.92 19.17
C GLN A 57 -1.51 15.07 19.26
N PRO A 58 -2.20 14.99 20.40
CA PRO A 58 -3.46 14.26 20.50
C PRO A 58 -4.43 14.64 19.37
N GLY A 59 -4.93 13.63 18.64
CA GLY A 59 -5.78 13.82 17.46
C GLY A 59 -5.06 13.98 16.12
N TYR A 60 -3.75 13.66 16.03
CA TYR A 60 -2.99 13.68 14.77
C TYR A 60 -3.43 12.61 13.73
N PHE A 61 -4.33 11.70 14.11
CA PHE A 61 -4.94 10.70 13.24
C PHE A 61 -6.46 10.71 13.41
N GLN A 62 -7.17 10.06 12.49
CA GLN A 62 -8.62 9.91 12.53
C GLN A 62 -9.02 8.51 13.01
N GLY A 63 -10.13 8.40 13.74
CA GLY A 63 -10.66 7.13 14.25
C GLY A 63 -10.09 6.75 15.62
N GLU A 64 -10.23 5.48 15.99
CA GLU A 64 -9.84 4.99 17.32
C GLU A 64 -8.32 4.82 17.47
N ARG A 65 -7.63 4.45 16.40
CA ARG A 65 -6.18 4.22 16.34
C ARG A 65 -5.65 4.65 14.98
N PRO A 66 -4.39 5.10 14.90
CA PRO A 66 -3.78 5.46 13.63
C PRO A 66 -3.62 4.23 12.74
N ASP A 67 -3.66 4.43 11.43
CA ASP A 67 -3.28 3.41 10.47
C ASP A 67 -1.76 3.18 10.50
N ILE A 68 -1.31 1.95 10.18
CA ILE A 68 0.12 1.65 10.03
C ILE A 68 0.59 2.10 8.66
N GLY A 69 1.74 2.79 8.64
CA GLY A 69 2.40 3.24 7.42
C GLY A 69 2.50 4.76 7.38
N ALA A 70 2.63 5.31 6.18
CA ALA A 70 2.84 6.74 5.96
C ALA A 70 1.55 7.51 5.63
N LEU A 71 0.44 6.82 5.31
CA LEU A 71 -0.82 7.43 4.89
C LEU A 71 -1.96 6.86 5.73
N GLN A 72 -2.86 7.74 6.19
CA GLN A 72 -4.13 7.34 6.77
C GLN A 72 -5.13 7.00 5.66
N TYR A 73 -6.11 6.17 5.97
CA TYR A 73 -7.22 5.85 5.09
C TYR A 73 -8.00 7.12 4.72
N GLY A 74 -8.24 7.30 3.42
CA GLY A 74 -8.85 8.51 2.87
C GLY A 74 -7.84 9.61 2.52
N GLU A 75 -6.59 9.51 2.96
CA GLU A 75 -5.54 10.40 2.47
C GLU A 75 -5.09 10.00 1.07
N PRO A 76 -4.99 10.96 0.13
CA PRO A 76 -4.48 10.68 -1.19
C PRO A 76 -2.97 10.40 -1.14
N MET A 77 -2.49 9.53 -2.04
CA MET A 77 -1.05 9.36 -2.23
C MET A 77 -0.42 10.71 -2.64
N PRO A 78 0.56 11.23 -1.88
CA PRO A 78 1.21 12.49 -2.23
C PRO A 78 1.98 12.34 -3.54
N ARG A 79 2.13 13.45 -4.28
CA ARG A 79 3.01 13.47 -5.45
C ARG A 79 4.46 13.41 -4.99
N LEU A 80 5.03 12.21 -5.02
CA LEU A 80 6.44 12.01 -4.73
C LEU A 80 7.29 12.54 -5.90
N PRO A 81 8.43 13.22 -5.62
CA PRO A 81 9.44 13.48 -6.64
C PRO A 81 9.91 12.14 -7.21
N ARG A 82 9.59 11.87 -8.47
CA ARG A 82 10.06 10.68 -9.18
C ARG A 82 11.21 11.07 -10.09
N PRO A 83 12.33 10.32 -10.12
CA PRO A 83 13.33 10.49 -11.17
C PRO A 83 12.65 10.42 -12.53
N ALA A 84 13.10 11.25 -13.48
CA ALA A 84 12.66 11.12 -14.86
C ALA A 84 12.94 9.68 -15.33
N PRO A 85 12.07 9.09 -16.17
CA PRO A 85 12.36 7.79 -16.76
C PRO A 85 13.71 7.87 -17.45
N VAL A 86 14.63 6.99 -17.07
CA VAL A 86 15.93 6.89 -17.75
C VAL A 86 15.63 6.35 -19.15
N SER A 87 15.62 7.21 -20.16
CA SER A 87 15.55 6.77 -21.55
C SER A 87 16.73 5.85 -21.82
N LYS A 88 16.44 4.61 -22.23
CA LYS A 88 17.43 3.69 -22.79
C LYS A 88 17.59 3.96 -24.27
#